data_AF-A0A354G6I3-F1
#
_entry.id   AF-A0A354G6I3-F1
#
_cell.length_a   1.000
_cell.length_b   1.000
_cell.length_c   1.000
_cell.angle_alpha   90.00
_cell.angle_beta   90.00
_cell.angle_gamma   90.00
#
_symmetry.space_group_name_H-M   'P 1'
#
loop_
_entity.id
_entity.type
_entity.pdbx_description
1 polymer ?
#
loop_
_entity_poly.entity_id
_entity_poly.type
_entity_poly.pdbx_seq_one_letter_code
_entity_poly.pdbx_strand_id
1 'polypeptide(L)'
;MRKADTKIKIAPDILLFIMTGIIYAFIEVAFTALFGETVSKYGTKYASTIGFSSLYMSIIGGLIGVILGRLNEINFISSRFNLFFQSLLGAVIITLVELISGIILNLIFKFNIWDYSKYPFNFLGQIALARSILWFFICPLAFWFDDLVRSLLYDAGTPYSLFSMYKKLFNFKSVNMDSIRAKM
;
A
#
# COMPACT_ATOMS: atom_id res chain seq x y z
N MET A 1 -38.54 16.94 -10.52
CA MET A 1 -37.59 17.35 -9.46
C MET A 1 -36.35 16.49 -9.59
N ARG A 2 -35.27 17.05 -10.15
CA ARG A 2 -33.98 16.36 -10.29
C ARG A 2 -33.31 16.42 -8.91
N LYS A 3 -33.05 15.29 -8.25
CA LYS A 3 -32.24 15.28 -7.02
C LYS A 3 -30.92 15.95 -7.38
N ALA A 4 -30.67 17.10 -6.78
CA ALA A 4 -29.35 17.72 -6.80
C ALA A 4 -28.46 16.82 -5.94
N ASP A 5 -27.90 15.78 -6.55
CA ASP A 5 -26.89 14.95 -5.91
C ASP A 5 -25.68 15.84 -5.66
N THR A 6 -25.65 16.35 -4.45
CA THR A 6 -24.53 17.11 -3.91
C THR A 6 -23.43 16.09 -3.66
N LYS A 7 -22.83 15.57 -4.75
CA LYS A 7 -21.68 14.69 -4.68
C LYS A 7 -20.59 15.49 -4.00
N ILE A 8 -20.33 15.16 -2.73
CA ILE A 8 -19.18 15.66 -2.00
C ILE A 8 -17.95 15.34 -2.88
N LYS A 9 -17.37 16.35 -3.51
CA LYS A 9 -16.12 16.24 -4.27
C LYS A 9 -14.96 16.13 -3.27
N ILE A 10 -14.90 15.04 -2.50
CA ILE A 10 -13.68 14.68 -1.79
C ILE A 10 -12.64 14.36 -2.86
N ALA A 11 -11.45 14.95 -2.73
CA ALA A 11 -10.33 14.56 -3.57
C ALA A 11 -10.02 13.08 -3.32
N PRO A 12 -9.96 12.23 -4.36
CA PRO A 12 -9.73 10.79 -4.21
C PRO A 12 -8.45 10.51 -3.42
N ASP A 13 -7.44 11.38 -3.53
CA ASP A 13 -6.20 11.27 -2.76
C ASP A 13 -6.40 11.38 -1.25
N ILE A 14 -7.27 12.27 -0.79
CA ILE A 14 -7.54 12.43 0.66
C ILE A 14 -8.23 11.18 1.17
N LEU A 15 -9.17 10.63 0.40
CA LEU A 15 -9.86 9.41 0.77
C LEU A 15 -8.90 8.22 0.78
N LEU A 16 -8.06 8.10 -0.24
CA LEU A 16 -7.01 7.09 -0.30
C LEU A 16 -6.06 7.21 0.89
N PHE A 17 -5.56 8.40 1.20
CA PHE A 17 -4.67 8.64 2.34
C PHE A 17 -5.30 8.14 3.65
N ILE A 18 -6.55 8.49 3.91
CA ILE A 18 -7.24 8.09 5.14
C ILE A 18 -7.45 6.57 5.15
N MET A 19 -8.01 6.01 4.08
CA MET A 19 -8.35 4.59 4.05
C MET A 19 -7.11 3.71 4.08
N THR A 20 -6.07 4.00 3.28
CA THR A 20 -4.84 3.21 3.28
C THR A 20 -4.04 3.42 4.56
N GLY A 21 -4.06 4.60 5.17
CA GLY A 21 -3.45 4.83 6.48
C GLY A 21 -4.09 4.00 7.59
N ILE A 22 -5.43 3.89 7.57
CA ILE A 22 -6.17 3.00 8.49
C ILE A 22 -5.84 1.53 8.20
N ILE A 23 -5.95 1.09 6.94
CA ILE A 23 -5.66 -0.29 6.53
C ILE A 23 -4.24 -0.69 6.93
N TYR A 24 -3.25 0.17 6.68
CA TYR A 24 -1.86 -0.09 7.03
C TYR A 24 -1.68 -0.27 8.53
N ALA A 25 -2.32 0.56 9.35
CA ALA A 25 -2.27 0.43 10.81
C ALA A 25 -2.83 -0.92 11.28
N PHE A 26 -3.95 -1.37 10.70
CA PHE A 26 -4.52 -2.68 11.00
C PHE A 26 -3.65 -3.84 10.50
N ILE A 27 -3.06 -3.71 9.31
CA ILE A 27 -2.11 -4.70 8.76
C ILE A 27 -0.94 -4.85 9.73
N GLU A 28 -0.35 -3.75 10.21
CA GLU A 28 0.77 -3.82 11.16
C GLU A 28 0.39 -4.51 12.46
N VAL A 29 -0.78 -4.20 13.02
CA VAL A 29 -1.26 -4.87 14.25
C VAL A 29 -1.42 -6.38 14.00
N ALA A 30 -1.99 -6.76 12.86
CA ALA A 30 -2.12 -8.17 12.47
C ALA A 30 -0.77 -8.85 12.22
N PHE A 31 0.16 -8.19 11.51
CA PHE A 31 1.51 -8.71 11.25
C PHE A 31 2.31 -8.86 12.54
N THR A 32 2.24 -7.89 13.44
CA THR A 32 2.89 -7.94 14.75
C THR A 32 2.31 -9.08 15.59
N ALA A 33 0.99 -9.28 15.57
CA ALA A 33 0.33 -10.37 16.28
C ALA A 33 0.69 -11.77 15.74
N LEU A 34 0.88 -11.90 14.42
CA LEU A 34 1.14 -13.17 13.73
C LEU A 34 2.63 -13.54 13.65
N PHE A 35 3.52 -12.56 13.44
CA PHE A 35 4.92 -12.78 13.07
C PHE A 35 5.93 -12.06 13.97
N GLY A 36 5.46 -11.16 14.85
CA GLY A 36 6.33 -10.35 15.71
C GLY A 36 6.44 -10.88 17.14
N GLU A 37 7.58 -10.61 17.77
CA GLU A 37 7.64 -10.40 19.22
C GLU A 37 7.06 -9.01 19.46
N THR A 38 5.85 -8.89 20.02
CA THR A 38 5.31 -7.57 20.41
C THR A 38 6.36 -6.83 21.25
N VAL A 39 6.80 -5.65 20.80
CA VAL A 39 7.63 -4.74 21.62
C VAL A 39 6.75 -4.24 22.75
N SER A 40 6.60 -5.08 23.77
CA SER A 40 5.87 -4.77 24.98
C SER A 40 6.89 -4.39 26.02
N LYS A 41 6.79 -3.14 26.48
CA LYS A 41 7.39 -2.64 27.72
C LYS A 41 6.99 -3.49 28.96
N TYR A 42 6.04 -4.43 28.81
CA TYR A 42 5.47 -5.28 29.86
C TYR A 42 5.56 -6.79 29.58
N GLY A 43 6.22 -7.21 28.48
CA GLY A 43 6.35 -8.62 28.08
C GLY A 43 5.04 -9.26 27.59
N THR A 44 5.01 -9.81 26.37
CA THR A 44 3.83 -10.59 25.91
C THR A 44 4.16 -11.64 24.85
N LYS A 45 3.33 -12.69 24.86
CA LYS A 45 3.33 -13.90 24.03
C LYS A 45 2.84 -13.66 22.59
N TYR A 46 3.18 -14.62 21.71
CA TYR A 46 2.59 -14.83 20.38
C TYR A 46 1.05 -14.72 20.40
N ALA A 47 0.46 -14.13 19.35
CA ALA A 47 -0.98 -13.91 19.17
C ALA A 47 -1.65 -12.83 20.05
N SER A 48 -0.87 -11.93 20.67
CA SER A 48 -1.43 -10.73 21.30
C SER A 48 -1.86 -9.71 20.23
N THR A 49 -3.14 -9.34 20.21
CA THR A 49 -3.67 -8.22 19.39
C THR A 49 -3.39 -6.85 20.02
N ILE A 50 -2.78 -6.83 21.21
CA ILE A 50 -2.33 -5.61 21.89
C ILE A 50 -0.95 -5.27 21.32
N GLY A 51 -0.94 -4.73 20.11
CA GLY A 51 0.23 -4.10 19.49
C GLY A 51 0.08 -2.58 19.52
N PHE A 52 1.15 -1.85 19.82
CA PHE A 52 1.18 -0.41 19.63
C PHE A 52 1.45 -0.11 18.15
N SER A 53 0.42 0.21 17.37
CA SER A 53 0.64 0.86 16.08
C SER A 53 0.95 2.33 16.33
N SER A 54 2.04 2.85 15.76
CA SER A 54 2.36 4.26 15.92
C SER A 54 1.57 5.09 14.90
N LEU A 55 1.09 6.27 15.32
CA LEU A 55 0.41 7.22 14.42
C LEU A 55 1.23 7.52 13.16
N TYR A 56 2.56 7.50 13.27
CA TYR A 56 3.49 7.67 12.15
C TYR A 56 3.30 6.61 11.06
N MET A 57 2.97 5.37 11.42
CA MET A 57 2.71 4.30 10.46
C MET A 57 1.43 4.53 9.66
N SER A 58 0.38 5.06 10.31
CA SER A 58 -0.83 5.47 9.59
C SER A 58 -0.55 6.59 8.60
N ILE A 59 0.29 7.56 8.98
CA ILE A 59 0.68 8.66 8.09
C ILE A 59 1.49 8.12 6.89
N ILE A 60 2.44 7.23 7.13
CA ILE A 60 3.27 6.62 6.08
C ILE A 60 2.42 5.73 5.16
N GLY A 61 1.53 4.90 5.70
CA GLY A 61 0.59 4.09 4.92
C GLY A 61 -0.37 4.92 4.08
N GLY A 62 -0.81 6.07 4.62
CA GLY A 62 -1.58 7.06 3.87
C GLY A 62 -0.78 7.64 2.69
N LEU A 63 0.46 8.07 2.94
CA LEU A 63 1.34 8.62 1.92
C LEU A 63 1.63 7.59 0.81
N ILE A 64 1.94 6.35 1.18
CA ILE A 64 2.15 5.24 0.24
C ILE A 64 0.90 5.01 -0.61
N GLY A 65 -0.29 4.99 0.00
CA GLY A 65 -1.54 4.81 -0.74
C GLY A 65 -1.78 5.88 -1.80
N VAL A 66 -1.53 7.15 -1.47
CA VAL A 66 -1.62 8.25 -2.43
C VAL A 66 -0.59 8.10 -3.54
N ILE A 67 0.67 7.78 -3.21
CA ILE A 67 1.73 7.63 -4.22
C ILE A 67 1.39 6.47 -5.18
N LEU A 68 0.92 5.33 -4.67
CA LEU A 68 0.54 4.18 -5.49
C LEU A 68 -0.72 4.45 -6.32
N GLY A 69 -1.71 5.15 -5.76
CA GLY A 69 -2.90 5.57 -6.52
C GLY A 69 -2.51 6.50 -7.68
N ARG A 70 -1.64 7.48 -7.43
CA ARG A 70 -1.09 8.34 -8.50
C ARG A 70 -0.27 7.56 -9.50
N LEU A 71 0.53 6.58 -9.06
CA LEU A 71 1.27 5.69 -9.95
C LEU A 71 0.34 4.92 -10.90
N ASN A 72 -0.83 4.50 -10.41
CA ASN A 72 -1.86 3.78 -11.18
C ASN A 72 -2.61 4.66 -12.20
N GLU A 73 -2.66 5.97 -11.97
CA GLU A 73 -3.30 6.95 -12.86
C GLU A 73 -2.39 7.49 -13.96
N ILE A 74 -1.06 7.35 -13.84
CA ILE A 74 -0.16 7.85 -14.88
C ILE A 74 -0.38 7.02 -16.15
N ASN A 75 -1.09 7.60 -17.11
CA ASN A 75 -1.45 6.95 -18.39
C ASN A 75 -0.24 6.34 -19.10
N PHE A 76 0.92 7.02 -19.05
CA PHE A 76 2.15 6.47 -19.61
C PHE A 76 2.56 5.15 -18.94
N ILE A 77 2.44 5.07 -17.61
CA ILE A 77 2.81 3.90 -16.85
C ILE A 77 1.78 2.79 -17.06
N SER A 78 0.49 3.10 -16.95
CA SER A 78 -0.60 2.12 -17.12
C SER A 78 -0.69 1.57 -18.56
N SER A 79 -0.28 2.34 -19.57
CA SER A 79 -0.33 1.93 -20.99
C SER A 79 0.94 1.18 -21.42
N ARG A 80 2.12 1.53 -20.87
CA ARG A 80 3.42 0.96 -21.28
C ARG A 80 3.87 -0.21 -20.42
N PHE A 81 3.61 -0.18 -19.11
CA PHE A 81 4.07 -1.22 -18.19
C PHE A 81 2.97 -2.26 -18.01
N ASN A 82 3.36 -3.53 -18.07
CA ASN A 82 2.51 -4.61 -17.59
C ASN A 82 2.39 -4.50 -16.05
N LEU A 83 1.40 -5.20 -15.49
CA LEU A 83 1.14 -5.16 -14.04
C LEU A 83 2.35 -5.66 -13.22
N PHE A 84 3.17 -6.55 -13.78
CA PHE A 84 4.43 -6.99 -13.17
C PHE A 84 5.35 -5.81 -12.87
N PHE A 85 5.71 -5.03 -13.90
CA PHE A 85 6.65 -3.93 -13.74
C PHE A 85 6.04 -2.77 -12.94
N GLN A 86 4.74 -2.53 -13.08
CA GLN A 86 4.04 -1.54 -12.24
C GLN A 86 4.10 -1.93 -10.76
N SER A 87 3.91 -3.22 -10.44
CA SER A 87 4.01 -3.74 -9.07
C SER A 87 5.44 -3.75 -8.55
N LEU A 88 6.42 -4.01 -9.42
CA LEU A 88 7.84 -3.92 -9.09
C LEU A 88 8.24 -2.48 -8.74
N LEU A 89 7.81 -1.51 -9.55
CA LEU A 89 8.05 -0.09 -9.29
C LEU A 89 7.37 0.36 -8.00
N GLY A 90 6.12 -0.07 -7.78
CA GLY A 90 5.41 0.16 -6.52
C GLY A 90 6.15 -0.39 -5.30
N ALA A 91 6.66 -1.62 -5.38
CA ALA A 91 7.42 -2.24 -4.29
C ALA A 91 8.73 -1.51 -3.97
N VAL A 92 9.43 -1.02 -4.99
CA VAL A 92 10.63 -0.19 -4.82
C VAL A 92 10.26 1.12 -4.13
N ILE A 93 9.19 1.79 -4.57
CA ILE A 93 8.71 3.04 -3.95
C ILE A 93 8.36 2.82 -2.47
N ILE A 94 7.59 1.77 -2.16
CA ILE A 94 7.23 1.43 -0.77
C ILE A 94 8.51 1.22 0.06
N THR A 95 9.45 0.41 -0.44
CA THR A 95 10.70 0.12 0.26
C THR A 95 11.53 1.38 0.51
N LEU A 96 11.58 2.31 -0.45
CA LEU A 96 12.28 3.58 -0.28
C LEU A 96 11.61 4.49 0.75
N VAL A 97 10.28 4.59 0.72
CA VAL A 97 9.51 5.37 1.70
C VAL A 97 9.71 4.78 3.10
N GLU A 98 9.68 3.46 3.25
CA GLU A 98 9.97 2.79 4.53
C GLU A 98 11.38 3.03 5.01
N LEU A 99 12.38 2.96 4.13
CA LEU A 99 13.77 3.24 4.48
C LEU A 99 13.97 4.68 4.96
N ILE A 100 13.47 5.66 4.20
CA ILE A 100 13.58 7.08 4.57
C ILE A 100 12.86 7.33 5.89
N SER A 101 11.66 6.77 6.05
CA SER A 101 10.88 6.90 7.28
C SER A 101 11.58 6.26 8.48
N GLY A 102 12.16 5.07 8.31
CA GLY A 102 12.92 4.39 9.35
C GLY A 102 14.18 5.17 9.74
N ILE A 103 14.90 5.76 8.77
CA ILE A 103 16.03 6.64 9.06
C ILE A 103 15.58 7.84 9.91
N ILE A 104 14.51 8.52 9.52
CA ILE A 104 14.00 9.69 10.25
C ILE A 104 13.53 9.26 11.66
N LEU A 105 12.64 8.28 11.75
CA LEU A 105 11.98 7.94 13.00
C LEU A 105 12.89 7.18 13.96
N ASN A 106 13.77 6.31 13.46
CA ASN A 106 14.61 5.46 14.30
C ASN A 106 16.04 5.95 14.44
N LEU A 107 16.68 6.45 13.37
CA LEU A 107 18.07 6.92 13.49
C LEU A 107 18.14 8.35 14.06
N ILE A 108 17.23 9.24 13.66
CA ILE A 108 17.19 10.63 14.15
C ILE A 108 16.39 10.72 15.45
N PHE A 109 15.12 10.30 15.45
CA PHE A 109 14.21 10.46 16.60
C PHE A 109 14.27 9.32 17.63
N LYS A 110 14.99 8.23 17.36
CA LYS A 110 15.18 7.09 18.28
C LYS A 110 13.87 6.42 18.73
N PHE A 111 12.83 6.43 17.90
CA PHE A 111 11.53 5.79 18.23
C PHE A 111 11.60 4.26 18.22
N ASN A 112 12.57 3.65 17.54
CA ASN A 112 12.77 2.21 17.43
C ASN A 112 11.50 1.44 17.00
N ILE A 113 10.74 2.02 16.08
CA ILE A 113 9.63 1.35 15.40
C ILE A 113 10.17 0.49 14.25
N TRP A 114 9.49 -0.59 13.84
CA TRP A 114 9.93 -1.39 12.69
C TRP A 114 11.41 -1.86 12.79
N ASP A 115 11.82 -2.38 13.94
CA ASP A 115 13.19 -2.89 14.08
C ASP A 115 13.35 -4.22 13.35
N TYR A 116 14.14 -4.19 12.28
CA TYR A 116 14.39 -5.33 11.42
C TYR A 116 15.82 -5.84 11.49
N SER A 117 16.60 -5.38 12.47
CA SER A 117 17.99 -5.78 12.70
C SER A 117 18.19 -7.30 12.82
N LYS A 118 17.19 -8.01 13.38
CA LYS A 118 17.21 -9.46 13.56
C LYS A 118 16.91 -10.27 12.28
N TYR A 119 16.43 -9.63 11.22
CA TYR A 119 16.05 -10.34 9.99
C TYR A 119 17.23 -10.42 9.01
N PRO A 120 17.39 -11.54 8.27
CA PRO A 120 18.43 -11.67 7.25
C PRO A 120 18.17 -10.69 6.10
N PHE A 121 19.26 -10.22 5.47
CA PHE A 121 19.21 -9.23 4.39
C PHE A 121 18.47 -7.94 4.78
N ASN A 122 18.64 -7.50 6.03
CA ASN A 122 18.20 -6.18 6.46
C ASN A 122 19.19 -5.10 6.03
N PHE A 123 18.70 -3.88 5.86
CA PHE A 123 19.52 -2.70 5.62
C PHE A 123 19.27 -1.67 6.73
N LEU A 124 20.32 -1.34 7.48
CA LEU A 124 20.30 -0.44 8.64
C LEU A 124 19.27 -0.82 9.73
N GLY A 125 18.78 -2.07 9.74
CA GLY A 125 17.65 -2.48 10.56
C GLY A 125 16.32 -1.79 10.21
N GLN A 126 16.23 -1.04 9.09
CA GLN A 126 15.05 -0.23 8.71
C GLN A 126 14.19 -0.88 7.63
N ILE A 127 14.78 -1.70 6.77
CA ILE A 127 14.08 -2.51 5.77
C ILE A 127 14.68 -3.92 5.74
N ALA A 128 13.95 -4.88 5.19
CA ALA A 128 14.44 -6.24 4.96
C ALA A 128 13.89 -6.77 3.65
N LEU A 129 14.72 -7.53 2.93
CA LEU A 129 14.39 -8.03 1.59
C LEU A 129 13.07 -8.82 1.56
N ALA A 130 12.80 -9.63 2.58
CA ALA A 130 11.56 -10.40 2.67
C ALA A 130 10.30 -9.52 2.64
N ARG A 131 10.32 -8.35 3.29
CA ARG A 131 9.20 -7.40 3.24
C ARG A 131 9.13 -6.66 1.90
N SER A 132 10.26 -6.30 1.30
CA SER A 132 10.27 -5.74 -0.05
C SER A 132 9.64 -6.67 -1.08
N ILE A 133 9.86 -7.99 -0.95
CA ILE A 133 9.21 -9.01 -1.77
C ILE A 133 7.70 -9.08 -1.46
N LEU A 134 7.30 -9.01 -0.19
CA LEU A 134 5.89 -8.96 0.18
C LEU A 134 5.19 -7.74 -0.44
N TRP A 135 5.84 -6.57 -0.46
CA TRP A 135 5.30 -5.35 -1.06
C TRP A 135 4.99 -5.51 -2.55
N PHE A 136 5.81 -6.26 -3.28
CA PHE A 136 5.53 -6.60 -4.68
C PHE A 136 4.19 -7.34 -4.84
N PHE A 137 3.89 -8.30 -3.97
CA PHE A 137 2.62 -9.03 -4.03
C PHE A 137 1.42 -8.24 -3.51
N ILE A 138 1.65 -7.23 -2.67
CA ILE A 138 0.61 -6.33 -2.14
C ILE A 138 0.26 -5.22 -3.15
N CYS A 139 1.19 -4.80 -4.01
CA CYS A 139 0.94 -3.73 -4.98
C CYS A 139 -0.31 -3.95 -5.86
N PRO A 140 -0.57 -5.14 -6.45
CA PRO A 140 -1.80 -5.41 -7.20
C PRO A 140 -3.08 -5.17 -6.37
N LEU A 141 -3.07 -5.54 -5.09
CA LEU A 141 -4.19 -5.30 -4.18
C LEU A 141 -4.36 -3.79 -3.92
N ALA A 142 -3.26 -3.04 -3.76
CA ALA A 142 -3.30 -1.60 -3.58
C ALA A 142 -3.84 -0.88 -4.84
N PHE A 143 -3.44 -1.30 -6.04
CA PHE A 143 -3.97 -0.76 -7.30
C PHE A 143 -5.46 -1.10 -7.49
N TRP A 144 -5.85 -2.33 -7.15
CA TRP A 144 -7.26 -2.73 -7.16
C TRP A 144 -8.10 -1.87 -6.21
N PHE A 145 -7.56 -1.61 -5.01
CA PHE A 145 -8.21 -0.78 -4.02
C PHE A 145 -8.34 0.68 -4.48
N ASP A 146 -7.33 1.23 -5.15
CA ASP A 146 -7.41 2.55 -5.79
C ASP A 146 -8.52 2.61 -6.86
N ASP A 147 -8.57 1.63 -7.76
CA ASP A 147 -9.63 1.52 -8.78
C ASP A 147 -11.02 1.38 -8.11
N LEU A 148 -11.13 0.65 -6.99
CA LEU A 148 -12.37 0.53 -6.22
C LEU A 148 -12.80 1.86 -5.60
N VAL A 149 -11.90 2.59 -4.93
CA VAL A 149 -12.23 3.87 -4.32
C VAL A 149 -12.70 4.87 -5.39
N ARG A 150 -12.04 4.90 -6.55
CA ARG A 150 -12.39 5.80 -7.66
C ARG A 150 -13.69 5.42 -8.35
N SER A 151 -13.94 4.13 -8.56
CA SER A 151 -15.22 3.67 -9.12
C SER A 151 -16.40 4.06 -8.23
N LEU A 152 -16.25 3.98 -6.90
CA LEU A 152 -17.27 4.43 -5.95
C LEU A 152 -17.47 5.95 -5.94
N LEU A 153 -16.41 6.74 -6.16
CA LEU A 153 -16.50 8.21 -6.18
C LEU A 153 -17.07 8.76 -7.50
N TYR A 154 -16.69 8.16 -8.63
CA TYR A 154 -17.01 8.66 -9.96
C TYR A 154 -18.13 7.91 -10.67
N ASP A 155 -18.70 6.85 -10.06
CA ASP A 155 -19.64 5.91 -10.70
C ASP A 155 -19.08 5.31 -12.01
N ALA A 156 -17.77 5.12 -12.08
CA ALA A 156 -17.06 4.73 -13.31
C ALA A 156 -17.13 3.22 -13.65
N GLY A 157 -18.12 2.50 -13.11
CA GLY A 157 -18.26 1.03 -13.28
C GLY A 157 -17.38 0.22 -12.33
N THR A 158 -17.58 -1.11 -12.26
CA THR A 158 -16.86 -1.98 -11.32
C THR A 158 -15.40 -2.16 -11.71
N PRO A 159 -14.45 -2.14 -10.74
CA PRO A 159 -13.04 -2.40 -11.02
C PRO A 159 -12.83 -3.84 -11.50
N TYR A 160 -11.64 -4.12 -12.04
CA TYR A 160 -11.25 -5.49 -12.39
C TYR A 160 -11.41 -6.43 -11.20
N SER A 161 -11.77 -7.69 -11.47
CA SER A 161 -11.68 -8.72 -10.44
C SER A 161 -10.23 -8.84 -9.95
N LEU A 162 -10.03 -8.83 -8.63
CA LEU A 162 -8.71 -8.99 -8.00
C LEU A 162 -7.99 -10.25 -8.52
N PHE A 163 -8.72 -11.34 -8.74
CA PHE A 163 -8.18 -12.56 -9.31
C PHE A 163 -7.64 -12.38 -10.73
N SER A 164 -8.31 -11.54 -11.54
CA SER A 164 -7.84 -11.19 -12.89
C SER A 164 -6.53 -10.39 -12.82
N MET A 165 -6.38 -9.49 -11.84
CA MET A 165 -5.14 -8.75 -11.64
C MET A 165 -3.98 -9.69 -11.29
N TYR A 166 -4.15 -10.60 -10.32
CA TYR A 166 -3.10 -11.57 -10.00
C TYR A 166 -2.77 -12.53 -11.15
N LYS A 167 -3.75 -12.91 -11.99
CA LYS A 167 -3.46 -13.65 -13.24
C LYS A 167 -2.60 -12.85 -14.22
N LYS A 168 -2.87 -11.54 -14.34
CA LYS A 168 -2.11 -10.63 -15.21
C LYS A 168 -0.74 -10.29 -14.63
N LEU A 169 -0.51 -10.46 -13.33
CA LEU A 169 0.76 -10.17 -12.67
C LEU A 169 1.93 -10.91 -13.31
N PHE A 170 1.72 -12.14 -13.78
CA PHE A 170 2.76 -12.93 -14.45
C PHE A 170 2.62 -12.97 -15.98
N ASN A 171 1.72 -12.15 -16.53
CA ASN A 171 1.57 -12.01 -17.98
C ASN A 171 2.39 -10.81 -18.44
N PHE A 172 3.55 -11.08 -19.03
CA PHE A 172 4.51 -10.04 -19.41
C PHE A 172 4.12 -9.24 -20.65
N LYS A 173 3.05 -9.61 -21.36
CA LYS A 173 2.54 -8.82 -22.49
C LYS A 173 2.04 -7.47 -21.97
N SER A 174 2.47 -6.37 -22.61
CA SER A 174 1.89 -5.05 -22.35
C SER A 174 0.40 -5.10 -22.65
N VAL A 175 -0.39 -5.12 -21.59
CA VAL A 175 -1.84 -4.97 -21.74
C VAL A 175 -2.07 -3.50 -21.99
N ASN A 176 -2.55 -3.16 -23.19
CA ASN A 176 -3.00 -1.80 -23.48
C ASN A 176 -4.22 -1.49 -22.60
N MET A 177 -3.98 -0.88 -21.44
CA MET A 177 -5.03 -0.53 -20.46
C MET A 177 -6.01 0.53 -21.01
N ASP A 178 -5.65 1.24 -22.08
CA ASP A 178 -6.52 2.23 -22.74
C ASP A 178 -7.69 1.55 -23.46
N SER A 179 -7.46 0.39 -24.11
CA SER A 179 -8.55 -0.42 -24.73
C SER A 179 -9.50 -1.06 -23.72
N ILE A 180 -9.10 -1.04 -22.46
CA ILE A 180 -9.75 -1.67 -21.32
C ILE A 180 -10.56 -0.65 -20.54
N ARG A 181 -10.01 0.55 -20.31
CA ARG A 181 -10.68 1.67 -19.66
C ARG A 181 -11.65 2.40 -20.61
N ALA A 182 -11.45 2.31 -21.93
CA ALA A 182 -12.38 2.86 -22.93
C ALA A 182 -13.70 2.08 -23.10
N LYS A 183 -13.91 0.99 -22.35
CA LYS A 183 -15.19 0.28 -22.24
C LYS A 183 -15.98 0.63 -20.97
N MET A 184 -15.54 1.64 -20.21
CA MET A 184 -16.29 2.25 -19.10
C MET A 184 -16.99 3.52 -19.58
#